data_AF-A0AAW5HZJ1-F1
#
_entry.id   AF-A0AAW5HZJ1-F1
#
_cell.length_a   1.000
_cell.length_b   1.000
_cell.length_c   1.000
_cell.angle_alpha   90.00
_cell.angle_beta   90.00
_cell.angle_gamma   90.00
#
_symmetry.space_group_name_H-M   'P 1'
#
loop_
_entity.id
_entity.type
_entity.pdbx_description
1 polymer ?
#
loop_
_entity_poly.entity_id
_entity_poly.type
_entity_poly.pdbx_seq_one_letter_code
_entity_poly.pdbx_strand_id
1 'polypeptide(L)'
;MDEKLNAFQISQIEFDAEDMDFAQLESQLEAEIDSQMEDLKVLEEEHDKIGNPATIGETVKNVVWEQFINQVGVIAGEDFIRENRGLTLDLRDSAHIQTKENFADGKIATHNYISKDKLEHNYDRYKNKPHGEFRREFVNPGMNASLPRAGKLEEQGIDTVTDIYTGRQISTQKKLEDGSNNPLAAQREHVKASAELYKDPSLQMANSDEELAGIINNPENLQGYTTAERNNRKSDNSAADMEERDKNKHWEKANERAEKYITKKNRKREKNA
;
A
#
# COMPACT_ATOMS: atom_id res chain seq x y z
N MET A 1 -19.19 89.81 50.48
CA MET A 1 -18.99 90.85 49.46
C MET A 1 -18.26 90.20 48.30
N ASP A 2 -19.00 89.83 47.27
CA ASP A 2 -18.79 90.36 45.93
C ASP A 2 -19.95 89.90 45.06
N GLU A 3 -20.82 90.86 44.77
CA GLU A 3 -21.94 90.75 43.84
C GLU A 3 -21.38 90.67 42.42
N LYS A 4 -21.70 89.59 41.72
CA LYS A 4 -21.81 89.64 40.26
C LYS A 4 -23.18 89.10 39.87
N LEU A 5 -24.07 90.05 39.59
CA LEU A 5 -25.27 89.86 38.80
C LEU A 5 -24.97 88.95 37.61
N ASN A 6 -25.59 87.78 37.56
CA ASN A 6 -25.94 87.15 36.30
C ASN A 6 -27.44 87.35 36.14
N ALA A 7 -27.80 88.48 35.53
CA ALA A 7 -29.16 88.78 35.15
C ALA A 7 -29.61 87.71 34.16
N PHE A 8 -30.58 86.90 34.60
CA PHE A 8 -31.39 86.07 33.73
C PHE A 8 -32.16 87.03 32.80
N GLN A 9 -31.55 87.37 31.66
CA GLN A 9 -32.25 87.99 30.56
C GLN A 9 -33.19 86.92 30.00
N ILE A 10 -34.42 86.92 30.54
CA ILE A 10 -35.58 86.50 29.78
C ILE A 10 -35.66 87.49 28.63
N SER A 11 -35.00 87.17 27.52
CA SER A 11 -35.42 87.71 26.23
C SER A 11 -36.83 87.18 26.04
N GLN A 12 -37.81 88.04 26.27
CA GLN A 12 -39.13 87.91 25.66
C GLN A 12 -38.88 87.86 24.16
N ILE A 13 -38.71 86.64 23.63
CA ILE A 13 -39.04 86.38 22.24
C ILE A 13 -40.55 86.56 22.22
N GLU A 14 -40.99 87.74 21.77
CA GLU A 14 -42.28 87.85 21.12
C GLU A 14 -42.29 86.74 20.06
N PHE A 15 -43.04 85.69 20.36
CA PHE A 15 -43.27 84.60 19.43
C PHE A 15 -44.26 85.16 18.41
N ASP A 16 -43.73 85.89 17.43
CA ASP A 16 -44.50 86.39 16.30
C ASP A 16 -44.96 85.17 15.51
N ALA A 17 -46.23 84.81 15.71
CA ALA A 17 -46.87 83.71 14.98
C ALA A 17 -46.99 84.00 13.47
N GLU A 18 -46.56 85.18 13.01
CA GLU A 18 -46.59 85.62 11.61
C GLU A 18 -45.37 85.20 10.77
N ASP A 19 -44.27 84.72 11.37
CA ASP A 19 -43.05 84.30 10.63
C ASP A 19 -42.75 82.79 10.72
N MET A 20 -43.66 82.03 11.33
CA MET A 20 -43.59 80.57 11.34
C MET A 20 -44.21 80.07 10.03
N ASP A 21 -43.37 79.67 9.07
CA ASP A 21 -43.84 78.99 7.86
C ASP A 21 -44.31 77.58 8.24
N PHE A 22 -45.55 77.52 8.71
CA PHE A 22 -46.22 76.28 9.10
C PHE A 22 -46.24 75.28 7.95
N ALA A 23 -46.24 75.72 6.68
CA ALA A 23 -46.22 74.83 5.53
C ALA A 23 -44.84 74.17 5.36
N GLN A 24 -43.75 74.91 5.60
CA GLN A 24 -42.40 74.32 5.59
C GLN A 24 -42.18 73.35 6.75
N LEU A 25 -42.66 73.69 7.95
CA LEU A 25 -42.55 72.82 9.12
C LEU A 25 -43.40 71.55 8.96
N GLU A 26 -44.61 71.67 8.41
CA GLU A 26 -45.49 70.55 8.08
C GLU A 26 -44.84 69.62 7.05
N SER A 27 -44.25 70.18 6.00
CA SER A 27 -43.54 69.38 4.98
C SER A 27 -42.31 68.66 5.53
N GLN A 28 -41.55 69.27 6.44
CA GLN A 28 -40.40 68.60 7.09
C GLN A 28 -40.86 67.49 8.02
N LEU A 29 -41.93 67.73 8.78
CA LEU A 29 -42.52 66.74 9.68
C LEU A 29 -43.10 65.55 8.90
N GLU A 30 -43.79 65.80 7.78
CA GLU A 30 -44.28 64.75 6.87
C GLU A 30 -43.12 63.93 6.30
N ALA A 31 -42.07 64.57 5.80
CA ALA A 31 -40.91 63.86 5.26
C ALA A 31 -40.20 62.98 6.31
N GLU A 32 -40.11 63.46 7.56
CA GLU A 32 -39.51 62.69 8.66
C GLU A 32 -40.42 61.55 9.13
N ILE A 33 -41.74 61.75 9.15
CA ILE A 33 -42.72 60.69 9.41
C ILE A 33 -42.67 59.61 8.33
N ASP A 34 -42.59 59.99 7.05
CA ASP A 34 -42.49 59.07 5.93
C ASP A 34 -41.19 58.26 6.00
N SER A 35 -40.07 58.91 6.29
CA SER A 35 -38.78 58.24 6.49
C SER A 35 -38.83 57.25 7.66
N GLN A 36 -39.38 57.65 8.80
CA GLN A 36 -39.50 56.77 9.96
C GLN A 36 -40.45 55.60 9.69
N MET A 37 -41.50 55.80 8.90
CA MET A 37 -42.43 54.75 8.50
C MET A 37 -41.77 53.75 7.53
N GLU A 38 -40.87 54.22 6.68
CA GLU A 38 -40.08 53.36 5.78
C GLU A 38 -39.08 52.50 6.56
N ASP A 39 -38.37 53.08 7.54
CA ASP A 39 -37.51 52.35 8.46
C ASP A 39 -38.29 51.31 9.28
N LEU A 40 -39.51 51.66 9.73
CA LEU A 40 -40.39 50.76 10.48
C LEU A 40 -40.83 49.55 9.65
N LYS A 41 -41.13 49.74 8.35
CA LYS A 41 -41.46 48.64 7.44
C LYS A 41 -40.30 47.68 7.27
N VAL A 42 -39.08 48.20 7.13
CA VAL A 42 -37.87 47.37 7.04
C VAL A 42 -37.68 46.55 8.33
N LEU A 43 -37.87 47.18 9.50
CA LEU A 43 -37.79 46.50 10.79
C LEU A 43 -38.89 45.43 10.97
N GLU A 44 -40.10 45.66 10.45
CA GLU A 44 -41.19 44.68 10.48
C GLU A 44 -40.87 43.48 9.58
N GLU A 45 -40.35 43.71 8.37
CA GLU A 45 -39.90 42.65 7.47
C GLU A 45 -38.72 41.84 8.05
N GLU A 46 -37.78 42.51 8.72
CA GLU A 46 -36.70 41.83 9.43
C GLU A 46 -37.25 41.04 10.62
N HIS A 47 -38.10 41.65 11.44
CA HIS A 47 -38.77 41.00 12.58
C HIS A 47 -39.51 39.73 12.16
N ASP A 48 -40.25 39.75 11.06
CA ASP A 48 -40.94 38.57 10.52
C ASP A 48 -39.95 37.46 10.09
N LYS A 49 -38.76 37.82 9.61
CA LYS A 49 -37.68 36.86 9.31
C LYS A 49 -37.02 36.30 10.59
N ILE A 50 -36.95 37.06 11.68
CA ILE A 50 -36.36 36.57 12.95
C ILE A 50 -37.37 35.84 13.82
N GLY A 51 -38.66 36.14 13.68
CA GLY A 51 -39.76 35.54 14.45
C GLY A 51 -40.37 34.30 13.79
N ASN A 52 -40.09 34.05 12.51
CA ASN A 52 -40.56 32.87 11.80
C ASN A 52 -39.74 31.62 12.20
N PRO A 53 -40.37 30.59 12.79
CA PRO A 53 -39.66 29.37 13.21
C PRO A 53 -38.95 28.64 12.07
N ALA A 54 -39.39 28.79 10.81
CA ALA A 54 -38.76 28.17 9.65
C ALA A 54 -37.41 28.81 9.31
N THR A 55 -37.31 30.15 9.30
CA THR A 55 -36.06 30.88 9.05
C THR A 55 -35.07 30.76 10.21
N ILE A 56 -35.57 30.73 11.45
CA ILE A 56 -34.75 30.39 12.63
C ILE A 56 -34.23 28.95 12.51
N GLY A 57 -35.11 28.00 12.17
CA GLY A 57 -34.73 26.59 12.03
C GLY A 57 -33.68 26.36 10.95
N GLU A 58 -33.77 27.07 9.83
CA GLU A 58 -32.77 27.04 8.76
C GLU A 58 -31.43 27.65 9.20
N THR A 59 -31.46 28.81 9.87
CA THR A 59 -30.27 29.46 10.42
C THR A 59 -29.58 28.58 11.46
N VAL A 60 -30.34 28.03 12.41
CA VAL A 60 -29.83 27.12 13.45
C VAL A 60 -29.26 25.85 12.82
N LYS A 61 -29.94 25.26 11.82
CA LYS A 61 -29.43 24.10 11.10
C LYS A 61 -28.10 24.41 10.42
N ASN A 62 -27.99 25.56 9.75
CA ASN A 62 -26.76 25.97 9.07
C ASN A 62 -25.61 26.14 10.06
N VAL A 63 -25.84 26.85 11.17
CA VAL A 63 -24.83 27.03 12.24
C VAL A 63 -24.43 25.70 12.87
N VAL A 64 -25.40 24.83 13.20
CA VAL A 64 -25.12 23.50 13.77
C VAL A 64 -24.35 22.62 12.79
N TRP A 65 -24.68 22.69 11.50
CA TRP A 65 -23.99 21.93 10.46
C TRP A 65 -22.57 22.43 10.25
N GLU A 66 -22.36 23.74 10.17
CA GLU A 66 -21.03 24.35 10.13
C GLU A 66 -20.21 23.95 11.36
N GLN A 67 -20.82 23.99 12.55
CA GLN A 67 -20.13 23.60 13.78
C GLN A 67 -19.79 22.11 13.81
N PHE A 68 -20.69 21.25 13.30
CA PHE A 68 -20.44 19.82 13.17
C PHE A 68 -19.27 19.55 12.23
N ILE A 69 -19.19 20.20 11.07
CA ILE A 69 -18.06 20.05 10.14
C ILE A 69 -16.76 20.58 10.77
N ASN A 70 -16.79 21.78 11.36
CA ASN A 70 -15.61 22.43 11.92
C ASN A 70 -15.05 21.73 13.16
N GLN A 71 -15.91 21.15 14.00
CA GLN A 71 -15.48 20.47 15.21
C GLN A 71 -15.38 18.96 15.03
N VAL A 72 -16.44 18.31 14.56
CA VAL A 72 -16.46 16.84 14.44
C VAL A 72 -15.73 16.41 13.18
N GLY A 73 -15.93 17.07 12.04
CA GLY A 73 -15.27 16.71 10.78
C GLY A 73 -13.75 16.89 10.82
N VAL A 74 -13.27 18.03 11.33
CA VAL A 74 -11.83 18.30 11.46
C VAL A 74 -11.18 17.38 12.49
N ILE A 75 -11.74 17.29 13.70
CA ILE A 75 -11.17 16.44 14.76
C ILE A 75 -11.22 14.97 14.36
N ALA A 76 -12.35 14.48 13.82
CA ALA A 76 -12.45 13.09 13.37
C ALA A 76 -11.50 12.80 12.19
N GLY A 77 -11.25 13.76 11.31
CA GLY A 77 -10.27 13.63 10.24
C GLY A 77 -8.83 13.56 10.76
N GLU A 78 -8.46 14.46 11.65
CA GLU A 78 -7.14 14.47 12.30
C GLU A 78 -6.91 13.21 13.15
N ASP A 79 -7.91 12.80 13.93
CA ASP A 79 -7.89 11.57 14.72
C ASP A 79 -7.81 10.35 13.83
N PHE A 80 -8.58 10.29 12.74
CA PHE A 80 -8.48 9.21 11.76
C PHE A 80 -7.06 9.11 11.22
N ILE A 81 -6.45 10.20 10.76
CA ILE A 81 -5.09 10.18 10.19
C ILE A 81 -4.10 9.75 11.27
N ARG A 82 -4.20 10.28 12.48
CA ARG A 82 -3.31 9.96 13.61
C ARG A 82 -3.39 8.48 13.99
N GLU A 83 -4.60 7.94 14.12
CA GLU A 83 -4.83 6.53 14.45
C GLU A 83 -4.44 5.59 13.29
N ASN A 84 -4.54 6.05 12.05
CA ASN A 84 -4.12 5.34 10.84
C ASN A 84 -2.65 5.61 10.45
N ARG A 85 -1.79 5.94 11.42
CA ARG A 85 -0.34 6.10 11.23
C ARG A 85 0.03 7.13 10.15
N GLY A 86 -0.73 8.22 10.05
CA GLY A 86 -0.51 9.28 9.08
C GLY A 86 -1.17 9.06 7.72
N LEU A 87 -1.94 7.98 7.54
CA LEU A 87 -2.62 7.69 6.28
C LEU A 87 -4.04 8.27 6.26
N THR A 88 -4.43 8.86 5.13
CA THR A 88 -5.78 9.31 4.86
C THR A 88 -6.68 8.15 4.43
N LEU A 89 -8.00 8.35 4.42
CA LEU A 89 -8.92 7.34 3.90
C LEU A 89 -8.72 7.15 2.39
N ASP A 90 -8.42 5.93 1.95
CA ASP A 90 -8.29 5.57 0.53
C ASP A 90 -9.14 4.33 0.22
N LEU A 91 -10.34 4.52 -0.29
CA LEU A 91 -11.27 3.41 -0.53
C LEU A 91 -10.90 2.54 -1.75
N ARG A 92 -9.81 2.84 -2.45
CA ARG A 92 -9.42 2.06 -3.64
C ARG A 92 -8.82 0.73 -3.19
N ASP A 93 -9.30 -0.36 -3.78
CA ASP A 93 -8.74 -1.69 -3.57
C ASP A 93 -7.22 -1.71 -3.75
N SER A 94 -6.69 -1.06 -4.80
CA SER A 94 -5.25 -0.99 -5.07
C SER A 94 -4.40 -0.33 -3.96
N ALA A 95 -5.01 0.47 -3.08
CA ALA A 95 -4.30 1.05 -1.95
C ALA A 95 -4.13 0.06 -0.80
N HIS A 96 -5.02 -0.94 -0.69
CA HIS A 96 -5.08 -1.89 0.42
C HIS A 96 -4.70 -3.32 0.03
N ILE A 97 -4.97 -3.71 -1.21
CA ILE A 97 -4.81 -5.06 -1.74
C ILE A 97 -3.62 -5.07 -2.68
N GLN A 98 -2.64 -5.91 -2.37
CA GLN A 98 -1.51 -6.14 -3.25
C GLN A 98 -1.80 -7.31 -4.19
N THR A 99 -1.67 -7.08 -5.50
CA THR A 99 -1.68 -8.15 -6.51
C THR A 99 -0.27 -8.39 -7.05
N LYS A 100 -0.05 -9.57 -7.64
CA LYS A 100 1.22 -9.93 -8.28
C LYS A 100 1.55 -9.02 -9.47
N GLU A 101 0.53 -8.57 -10.21
CA GLU A 101 0.68 -7.65 -11.34
C GLU A 101 1.11 -6.28 -10.84
N ASN A 102 0.44 -5.74 -9.82
CA ASN A 102 0.82 -4.46 -9.21
C ASN A 102 2.23 -4.54 -8.62
N PHE A 103 2.59 -5.65 -7.98
CA PHE A 103 3.93 -5.87 -7.44
C PHE A 103 4.99 -5.88 -8.55
N ALA A 104 4.75 -6.61 -9.65
CA ALA A 104 5.65 -6.63 -10.79
C ALA A 104 5.82 -5.24 -11.42
N ASP A 105 4.75 -4.45 -11.48
CA ASP A 105 4.73 -3.06 -11.96
C ASP A 105 5.40 -2.06 -11.00
N GLY A 106 5.72 -2.46 -9.77
CA GLY A 106 6.24 -1.55 -8.73
C GLY A 106 5.20 -0.67 -8.05
N LYS A 107 3.92 -1.03 -8.17
CA LYS A 107 2.81 -0.41 -7.45
C LYS A 107 2.59 -1.15 -6.13
N ILE A 108 3.13 -0.59 -5.06
CA ILE A 108 2.99 -1.16 -3.71
C ILE A 108 1.77 -0.57 -3.00
N ALA A 109 0.94 -1.43 -2.42
CA ALA A 109 -0.26 -1.05 -1.67
C ALA A 109 0.12 -0.21 -0.43
N THR A 110 -0.18 1.09 -0.50
CA THR A 110 0.30 2.09 0.46
C THR A 110 -0.38 2.00 1.83
N HIS A 111 -1.56 1.39 1.90
CA HIS A 111 -2.41 1.25 3.10
C HIS A 111 -2.51 -0.21 3.59
N ASN A 112 -1.68 -1.13 3.09
CA ASN A 112 -1.55 -2.49 3.63
C ASN A 112 -0.60 -2.51 4.83
N TYR A 113 -1.05 -2.05 5.99
CA TYR A 113 -0.21 -1.86 7.18
C TYR A 113 0.41 -3.14 7.75
N ILE A 114 -0.17 -4.31 7.45
CA ILE A 114 0.33 -5.60 7.95
C ILE A 114 1.62 -5.98 7.21
N SER A 115 1.72 -5.62 5.92
CA SER A 115 2.76 -6.15 5.05
C SER A 115 3.51 -5.11 4.23
N LYS A 116 3.20 -3.81 4.31
CA LYS A 116 3.84 -2.75 3.52
C LYS A 116 5.37 -2.82 3.55
N ASP A 117 5.98 -2.82 4.73
CA ASP A 117 7.44 -2.88 4.87
C ASP A 117 8.01 -4.17 4.25
N LYS A 118 7.30 -5.31 4.41
CA LYS A 118 7.67 -6.58 3.77
C LYS A 118 7.55 -6.48 2.25
N LEU A 119 6.51 -5.85 1.72
CA LEU A 119 6.27 -5.68 0.29
C LEU A 119 7.32 -4.76 -0.34
N GLU A 120 7.68 -3.67 0.33
CA GLU A 120 8.75 -2.77 -0.10
C GLU A 120 10.11 -3.48 -0.14
N HIS A 121 10.45 -4.21 0.93
CA HIS A 121 11.66 -5.04 0.97
C HIS A 121 11.67 -6.12 -0.13
N ASN A 122 10.55 -6.84 -0.29
CA ASN A 122 10.42 -7.88 -1.29
C ASN A 122 10.53 -7.31 -2.71
N TYR A 123 9.99 -6.11 -2.95
CA TYR A 123 10.09 -5.44 -4.23
C TYR A 123 11.52 -4.97 -4.52
N ASP A 124 12.21 -4.41 -3.52
CA ASP A 124 13.62 -4.06 -3.62
C ASP A 124 14.47 -5.28 -4.00
N ARG A 125 14.29 -6.41 -3.31
CA ARG A 125 14.91 -7.69 -3.68
C ARG A 125 14.59 -8.11 -5.11
N TYR A 126 13.31 -8.09 -5.48
CA TYR A 126 12.85 -8.50 -6.81
C TYR A 126 13.50 -7.68 -7.93
N LYS A 127 13.65 -6.36 -7.71
CA LYS A 127 14.19 -5.42 -8.70
C LYS A 127 15.71 -5.39 -8.74
N ASN A 128 16.34 -5.40 -7.56
CA ASN A 128 17.74 -5.01 -7.41
C ASN A 128 18.66 -6.17 -7.06
N LYS A 129 18.17 -7.28 -6.48
CA LYS A 129 19.04 -8.40 -6.04
C LYS A 129 19.15 -9.46 -7.15
N PRO A 130 20.35 -9.70 -7.72
CA PRO A 130 20.55 -10.78 -8.68
C PRO A 130 20.34 -12.15 -8.02
N HIS A 131 19.74 -13.09 -8.75
CA HIS A 131 19.48 -14.45 -8.24
C HIS A 131 20.73 -15.15 -7.68
N GLY A 132 21.89 -14.98 -8.34
CA GLY A 132 23.15 -15.55 -7.87
C GLY A 132 23.60 -15.03 -6.50
N GLU A 133 23.30 -13.76 -6.20
CA GLU A 133 23.58 -13.14 -4.91
C GLU A 133 22.60 -13.60 -3.84
N PHE A 134 21.30 -13.55 -4.14
CA PHE A 134 20.25 -14.10 -3.28
C PHE A 134 20.57 -15.54 -2.84
N ARG A 135 21.03 -16.38 -3.78
CA ARG A 135 21.42 -17.76 -3.48
C ARG A 135 22.59 -17.87 -2.53
N ARG A 136 23.60 -17.00 -2.64
CA ARG A 136 24.77 -17.06 -1.74
C ARG A 136 24.37 -16.69 -0.31
N GLU A 137 23.46 -15.74 -0.17
CA GLU A 137 23.06 -15.16 1.11
C GLU A 137 22.04 -16.04 1.86
N PHE A 138 20.99 -16.50 1.18
CA PHE A 138 19.83 -17.11 1.84
C PHE A 138 19.66 -18.62 1.60
N VAL A 139 20.29 -19.17 0.56
CA VAL A 139 20.21 -20.62 0.34
C VAL A 139 21.18 -21.31 1.28
N ASN A 140 20.64 -21.76 2.41
CA ASN A 140 21.40 -22.55 3.38
C ASN A 140 22.04 -23.77 2.68
N PRO A 141 23.36 -23.96 2.78
CA PRO A 141 24.06 -25.12 2.21
C PRO A 141 23.50 -26.47 2.68
N GLY A 142 22.93 -26.51 3.89
CA GLY A 142 22.30 -27.65 4.53
C GLY A 142 20.77 -27.72 4.41
N MET A 143 20.09 -26.79 3.72
CA MET A 143 18.62 -26.77 3.57
C MET A 143 18.04 -27.96 2.80
N ASN A 144 18.91 -28.87 2.39
CA ASN A 144 18.53 -30.14 1.83
C ASN A 144 18.12 -31.10 2.94
N ALA A 145 16.88 -31.01 3.40
CA ALA A 145 16.36 -31.89 4.44
C ALA A 145 16.47 -33.41 4.11
N SER A 146 16.75 -33.77 2.84
CA SER A 146 16.84 -35.15 2.38
C SER A 146 18.20 -35.59 1.79
N LEU A 147 19.01 -34.71 1.19
CA LEU A 147 20.24 -35.11 0.47
C LEU A 147 21.38 -34.07 0.53
N PRO A 148 22.59 -34.40 1.04
CA PRO A 148 23.72 -33.48 1.10
C PRO A 148 24.19 -32.99 -0.30
N ARG A 149 25.08 -32.00 -0.36
CA ARG A 149 25.72 -31.62 -1.63
C ARG A 149 26.81 -32.63 -1.99
N ALA A 150 27.03 -32.90 -3.28
CA ALA A 150 28.04 -33.83 -3.74
C ALA A 150 29.45 -33.51 -3.21
N GLY A 151 29.84 -32.23 -3.17
CA GLY A 151 31.13 -31.84 -2.58
C GLY A 151 31.25 -32.16 -1.08
N LYS A 152 30.15 -32.16 -0.31
CA LYS A 152 30.18 -32.55 1.10
C LYS A 152 30.32 -34.07 1.25
N LEU A 153 29.74 -34.82 0.32
CA LEU A 153 29.89 -36.28 0.26
C LEU A 153 31.33 -36.66 -0.11
N GLU A 154 31.92 -35.98 -1.08
CA GLU A 154 33.33 -36.08 -1.47
C GLU A 154 34.25 -35.83 -0.25
N GLU A 155 34.04 -34.74 0.50
CA GLU A 155 34.76 -34.44 1.75
C GLU A 155 34.60 -35.52 2.83
N GLN A 156 33.49 -36.27 2.80
CA GLN A 156 33.20 -37.39 3.69
C GLN A 156 33.76 -38.73 3.19
N GLY A 157 34.50 -38.75 2.07
CA GLY A 157 35.05 -39.96 1.46
C GLY A 157 34.02 -40.80 0.69
N ILE A 158 32.89 -40.20 0.31
CA ILE A 158 31.87 -40.84 -0.53
C ILE A 158 32.13 -40.40 -1.97
N ASP A 159 32.79 -41.28 -2.74
CA ASP A 159 33.25 -40.97 -4.11
C ASP A 159 32.15 -41.03 -5.17
N THR A 160 31.05 -41.74 -4.90
CA THR A 160 29.95 -41.90 -5.87
C THR A 160 28.57 -41.85 -5.21
N VAL A 161 27.58 -41.48 -6.02
CA VAL A 161 26.15 -41.53 -5.68
C VAL A 161 25.35 -42.10 -6.84
N THR A 162 24.15 -42.60 -6.55
CA THR A 162 23.24 -43.15 -7.57
C THR A 162 22.57 -42.02 -8.37
N ASP A 163 22.69 -42.07 -9.69
CA ASP A 163 21.95 -41.22 -10.63
C ASP A 163 20.47 -41.61 -10.68
N ILE A 164 19.59 -40.62 -10.57
CA ILE A 164 18.14 -40.85 -10.44
C ILE A 164 17.45 -41.34 -11.73
N TYR A 165 18.09 -41.17 -12.90
CA TYR A 165 17.50 -41.54 -14.18
C TYR A 165 17.99 -42.90 -14.68
N THR A 166 19.27 -43.18 -14.47
CA THR A 166 19.96 -44.35 -15.01
C THR A 166 20.21 -45.42 -13.95
N GLY A 167 20.15 -45.07 -12.67
CA GLY A 167 20.51 -45.96 -11.55
C GLY A 167 22.02 -46.26 -11.45
N ARG A 168 22.85 -45.65 -12.30
CA ARG A 168 24.30 -45.85 -12.30
C ARG A 168 24.96 -45.03 -11.20
N GLN A 169 26.13 -45.46 -10.75
CA GLN A 169 26.98 -44.66 -9.88
C GLN A 169 27.61 -43.53 -10.69
N ILE A 170 27.53 -42.30 -10.18
CA ILE A 170 28.14 -41.09 -10.74
C ILE A 170 29.05 -40.45 -9.69
N SER A 171 30.15 -39.84 -10.13
CA SER A 171 31.21 -39.34 -9.25
C SER A 171 30.74 -38.13 -8.44
N THR A 172 31.13 -38.02 -7.17
CA THR A 172 30.93 -36.81 -6.37
C THR A 172 32.03 -35.76 -6.60
N GLN A 173 33.12 -36.12 -7.28
CA GLN A 173 34.26 -35.25 -7.54
C GLN A 173 33.90 -34.15 -8.52
N LYS A 174 33.94 -32.90 -8.06
CA LYS A 174 33.54 -31.72 -8.84
C LYS A 174 34.56 -31.31 -9.90
N LYS A 175 35.81 -31.72 -9.72
CA LYS A 175 36.96 -31.30 -10.54
C LYS A 175 37.68 -32.52 -11.11
N LEU A 176 38.20 -32.38 -12.32
CA LEU A 176 39.12 -33.36 -12.92
C LEU A 176 40.56 -33.08 -12.43
N GLU A 177 41.50 -33.98 -12.74
CA GLU A 177 42.92 -33.84 -12.38
C GLU A 177 43.55 -32.55 -12.91
N ASP A 178 43.09 -32.07 -14.07
CA ASP A 178 43.54 -30.83 -14.70
C ASP A 178 42.92 -29.55 -14.09
N GLY A 179 42.06 -29.68 -13.07
CA GLY A 179 41.37 -28.58 -12.40
C GLY A 179 40.11 -28.06 -13.12
N SER A 180 39.76 -28.61 -14.28
CA SER A 180 38.51 -28.30 -14.99
C SER A 180 37.30 -28.90 -14.28
N ASN A 181 36.09 -28.40 -14.59
CA ASN A 181 34.86 -28.93 -14.00
C ASN A 181 34.57 -30.33 -14.55
N ASN A 182 34.29 -31.29 -13.68
CA ASN A 182 33.91 -32.63 -14.10
C ASN A 182 32.44 -32.64 -14.60
N PRO A 183 32.18 -32.89 -15.89
CA PRO A 183 30.81 -32.93 -16.43
C PRO A 183 30.00 -34.11 -15.92
N LEU A 184 30.66 -35.16 -15.42
CA LEU A 184 30.04 -36.34 -14.84
C LEU A 184 29.88 -36.24 -13.31
N ALA A 185 30.25 -35.10 -12.72
CA ALA A 185 30.06 -34.86 -11.30
C ALA A 185 28.57 -34.86 -10.95
N ALA A 186 28.25 -35.45 -9.82
CA ALA A 186 26.93 -35.44 -9.23
C ALA A 186 26.52 -34.02 -8.89
N GLN A 187 25.39 -33.61 -9.41
CA GLN A 187 24.71 -32.37 -9.07
C GLN A 187 23.28 -32.68 -8.64
N ARG A 188 22.80 -31.89 -7.69
CA ARG A 188 21.39 -31.94 -7.33
C ARG A 188 20.57 -31.25 -8.42
N GLU A 189 19.50 -31.91 -8.83
CA GLU A 189 18.61 -31.37 -9.83
C GLU A 189 17.41 -30.65 -9.21
N HIS A 190 17.23 -29.39 -9.57
CA HIS A 190 15.96 -28.69 -9.41
C HIS A 190 15.01 -29.10 -10.54
N VAL A 191 13.74 -29.40 -10.23
CA VAL A 191 12.74 -29.77 -11.25
C VAL A 191 12.34 -28.56 -12.08
N LYS A 192 11.89 -27.51 -11.40
CA LYS A 192 11.72 -26.16 -11.94
C LYS A 192 12.97 -25.37 -11.63
N ALA A 193 13.47 -24.64 -12.62
CA ALA A 193 14.72 -23.92 -12.49
C ALA A 193 14.64 -22.94 -11.33
N SER A 194 15.68 -22.88 -10.51
CA SER A 194 15.69 -21.97 -9.37
C SER A 194 15.57 -20.49 -9.78
N ALA A 195 16.13 -20.12 -10.94
CA ALA A 195 16.02 -18.78 -11.49
C ALA A 195 14.60 -18.46 -11.97
N GLU A 196 13.87 -19.46 -12.49
CA GLU A 196 12.47 -19.32 -12.90
C GLU A 196 11.59 -19.00 -11.68
N LEU A 197 11.73 -19.78 -10.60
CA LEU A 197 10.98 -19.56 -9.35
C LEU A 197 11.37 -18.24 -8.67
N TYR A 198 12.64 -17.84 -8.74
CA TYR A 198 13.08 -16.55 -8.21
C TYR A 198 12.47 -15.37 -8.99
N LYS A 199 12.18 -15.53 -10.29
CA LYS A 199 11.56 -14.49 -11.11
C LYS A 199 10.04 -14.44 -10.99
N ASP A 200 9.39 -15.43 -10.37
CA ASP A 200 7.94 -15.46 -10.18
C ASP A 200 7.49 -14.31 -9.26
N PRO A 201 6.71 -13.33 -9.76
CA PRO A 201 6.27 -12.18 -8.96
C PRO A 201 5.38 -12.57 -7.79
N SER A 202 4.55 -13.60 -7.90
CA SER A 202 3.72 -14.08 -6.80
C SER A 202 4.58 -14.63 -5.67
N LEU A 203 5.59 -15.44 -6.00
CA LEU A 203 6.51 -15.99 -5.00
C LEU A 203 7.35 -14.88 -4.36
N GLN A 204 7.84 -13.93 -5.15
CA GLN A 204 8.62 -12.80 -4.67
C GLN A 204 7.80 -11.89 -3.74
N MET A 205 6.59 -11.53 -4.15
CA MET A 205 5.68 -10.69 -3.38
C MET A 205 5.34 -11.31 -2.01
N ALA A 206 5.01 -12.61 -1.99
CA ALA A 206 4.43 -13.24 -0.81
C ALA A 206 5.42 -13.67 0.28
N ASN A 207 6.69 -13.92 -0.06
CA ASN A 207 7.62 -14.65 0.79
C ASN A 207 8.78 -13.77 1.29
N SER A 208 9.24 -13.99 2.52
CA SER A 208 10.54 -13.47 2.98
C SER A 208 11.68 -14.13 2.21
N ASP A 209 12.92 -13.70 2.45
CA ASP A 209 14.09 -14.29 1.81
C ASP A 209 14.23 -15.78 2.12
N GLU A 210 14.09 -16.16 3.39
CA GLU A 210 14.20 -17.54 3.86
C GLU A 210 13.02 -18.39 3.37
N GLU A 211 11.81 -17.84 3.38
CA GLU A 211 10.62 -18.52 2.86
C GLU A 211 10.78 -18.82 1.37
N LEU A 212 11.24 -17.84 0.57
CA LEU A 212 11.47 -17.99 -0.86
C LEU A 212 12.59 -19.00 -1.13
N ALA A 213 13.73 -18.89 -0.42
CA ALA A 213 14.84 -19.83 -0.52
C ALA A 213 14.40 -21.26 -0.16
N GLY A 214 13.54 -21.41 0.85
CA GLY A 214 12.98 -22.69 1.27
C GLY A 214 11.96 -23.28 0.30
N ILE A 215 11.24 -22.45 -0.47
CA ILE A 215 10.37 -22.90 -1.58
C ILE A 215 11.22 -23.37 -2.75
N ILE A 216 12.21 -22.58 -3.15
CA ILE A 216 13.10 -22.89 -4.29
C ILE A 216 13.83 -24.23 -4.06
N ASN A 217 14.33 -24.46 -2.85
CA ASN A 217 15.09 -25.66 -2.48
C ASN A 217 14.25 -26.73 -1.77
N ASN A 218 12.93 -26.66 -1.89
CA ASN A 218 12.06 -27.64 -1.25
C ASN A 218 12.28 -29.04 -1.84
N PRO A 219 12.19 -30.13 -1.04
CA PRO A 219 12.27 -31.51 -1.58
C PRO A 219 11.25 -31.83 -2.67
N GLU A 220 10.14 -31.11 -2.73
CA GLU A 220 9.16 -31.21 -3.82
C GLU A 220 9.70 -30.67 -5.16
N ASN A 221 10.64 -29.72 -5.13
CA ASN A 221 11.30 -29.14 -6.30
C ASN A 221 12.77 -29.60 -6.46
N LEU A 222 13.32 -30.34 -5.51
CA LEU A 222 14.73 -30.71 -5.50
C LEU A 222 14.85 -32.23 -5.41
N GLN A 223 15.20 -32.86 -6.55
CA GLN A 223 15.27 -34.31 -6.68
C GLN A 223 16.59 -34.86 -6.10
N GLY A 224 16.99 -36.05 -6.56
CA GLY A 224 18.28 -36.65 -6.25
C GLY A 224 19.42 -36.10 -7.11
N TYR A 225 20.39 -36.96 -7.39
CA TYR A 225 21.58 -36.61 -8.15
C TYR A 225 21.43 -36.96 -9.62
N THR A 226 21.96 -36.09 -10.47
CA THR A 226 22.26 -36.40 -11.87
C THR A 226 23.59 -35.78 -12.27
N THR A 227 24.07 -36.05 -13.47
CA THR A 227 25.35 -35.50 -13.93
C THR A 227 25.26 -33.99 -14.16
N ALA A 228 26.37 -33.29 -13.92
CA ALA A 228 26.50 -31.87 -14.20
C ALA A 228 26.16 -31.53 -15.66
N GLU A 229 26.57 -32.38 -16.60
CA GLU A 229 26.23 -32.24 -18.01
C GLU A 229 24.70 -32.20 -18.23
N ARG A 230 23.96 -33.19 -17.72
CA ARG A 230 22.50 -33.23 -17.89
C ARG A 230 21.83 -32.03 -17.25
N ASN A 231 22.24 -31.69 -16.03
CA ASN A 231 21.70 -30.54 -15.31
C ASN A 231 21.97 -29.22 -16.06
N ASN A 232 23.15 -29.08 -16.65
CA ASN A 232 23.53 -27.92 -17.46
C ASN A 232 22.78 -27.86 -18.80
N ARG A 233 22.47 -28.98 -19.45
CA ARG A 233 21.64 -28.99 -20.67
C ARG A 233 20.23 -28.50 -20.40
N LYS A 234 19.67 -28.90 -19.26
CA LYS A 234 18.39 -28.40 -18.79
C LYS A 234 18.47 -26.90 -18.47
N SER A 235 19.57 -26.46 -17.85
CA SER A 235 19.82 -25.05 -17.49
C SER A 235 18.58 -24.39 -16.85
N ASP A 236 18.28 -23.15 -17.26
CA ASP A 236 17.08 -22.41 -16.86
C ASP A 236 15.94 -22.59 -17.89
N ASN A 237 16.00 -23.62 -18.74
CA ASN A 237 14.97 -23.87 -19.74
C ASN A 237 13.68 -24.35 -19.08
N SER A 238 12.55 -23.88 -19.61
CA SER A 238 11.24 -24.33 -19.17
C SER A 238 11.01 -25.80 -19.54
N ALA A 239 9.95 -26.39 -18.99
CA ALA A 239 9.47 -27.70 -19.40
C ALA A 239 9.22 -27.81 -20.92
N ALA A 240 8.82 -26.72 -21.57
CA ALA A 240 8.58 -26.70 -23.02
C ALA A 240 9.91 -26.72 -23.80
N ASP A 241 10.88 -25.94 -23.35
CA ASP A 241 12.16 -25.69 -24.05
C ASP A 241 13.23 -26.75 -23.78
N MET A 242 12.98 -27.67 -22.84
CA MET A 242 13.89 -28.77 -22.53
C MET A 242 14.03 -29.76 -23.69
N GLU A 243 15.22 -30.36 -23.84
CA GLU A 243 15.44 -31.43 -24.82
C GLU A 243 14.55 -32.64 -24.54
N GLU A 244 14.00 -33.26 -25.60
CA GLU A 244 13.07 -34.39 -25.49
C GLU A 244 13.66 -35.58 -24.72
N ARG A 245 14.96 -35.84 -24.87
CA ARG A 245 15.64 -36.93 -24.15
C ARG A 245 15.64 -36.76 -22.63
N ASP A 246 15.49 -35.53 -22.15
CA ASP A 246 15.49 -35.22 -20.72
C ASP A 246 14.07 -35.20 -20.11
N LYS A 247 13.01 -35.18 -20.95
CA LYS A 247 11.58 -35.28 -20.57
C LYS A 247 11.11 -36.73 -20.41
N ASN A 248 11.84 -37.53 -19.65
CA ASN A 248 11.44 -38.92 -19.40
C ASN A 248 10.33 -39.03 -18.33
N LYS A 249 9.73 -40.23 -18.21
CA LYS A 249 8.66 -40.52 -17.23
C LYS A 249 9.02 -40.21 -15.77
N HIS A 250 10.30 -40.29 -15.40
CA HIS A 250 10.75 -39.93 -14.06
C HIS A 250 10.64 -38.41 -13.86
N TRP A 251 11.16 -37.64 -14.83
CA TRP A 251 11.07 -36.19 -14.82
C TRP A 251 9.60 -35.70 -14.86
N GLU A 252 8.74 -36.29 -15.69
CA GLU A 252 7.32 -35.89 -15.80
C GLU A 252 6.60 -35.97 -14.45
N LYS A 253 6.75 -37.09 -13.73
CA LYS A 253 6.16 -37.29 -12.40
C LYS A 253 6.69 -36.29 -11.38
N ALA A 254 7.98 -36.01 -11.43
CA ALA A 254 8.59 -35.04 -10.55
C ALA A 254 8.15 -33.60 -10.89
N ASN A 255 7.96 -33.30 -12.18
CA ASN A 255 7.44 -32.02 -12.66
C ASN A 255 6.01 -31.79 -12.18
N GLU A 256 5.14 -32.79 -12.29
CA GLU A 256 3.77 -32.72 -11.77
C GLU A 256 3.74 -32.47 -10.25
N ARG A 257 4.61 -33.16 -9.50
CA ARG A 257 4.75 -32.97 -8.05
C ARG A 257 5.20 -31.55 -7.70
N ALA A 258 6.25 -31.06 -8.37
CA ALA A 258 6.77 -29.71 -8.17
C ALA A 258 5.71 -28.65 -8.53
N GLU A 259 5.01 -28.80 -9.65
CA GLU A 259 3.93 -27.90 -10.08
C GLU A 259 2.79 -27.85 -9.07
N LYS A 260 2.34 -29.01 -8.56
CA LYS A 260 1.33 -29.07 -7.50
C LYS A 260 1.77 -28.33 -6.24
N TYR A 261 3.03 -28.51 -5.83
CA TYR A 261 3.60 -27.82 -4.68
C TYR A 261 3.66 -26.29 -4.88
N ILE A 262 4.23 -25.84 -6.00
CA ILE A 262 4.38 -24.41 -6.33
C ILE A 262 3.02 -23.74 -6.47
N THR A 263 2.08 -24.38 -7.19
CA THR A 263 0.71 -23.86 -7.35
C THR A 263 0.01 -23.72 -6.00
N LYS A 264 0.19 -24.69 -5.09
CA LYS A 264 -0.35 -24.62 -3.73
C LYS A 264 0.28 -23.46 -2.94
N LYS A 265 1.58 -23.20 -3.10
CA LYS A 265 2.27 -22.07 -2.46
C LYS A 265 1.78 -20.73 -2.99
N ASN A 266 1.60 -20.59 -4.31
CA ASN A 266 1.01 -19.40 -4.91
C ASN A 266 -0.43 -19.17 -4.43
N ARG A 267 -1.32 -20.18 -4.53
CA ARG A 267 -2.73 -20.06 -4.10
C ARG A 267 -2.93 -19.81 -2.60
N LYS A 268 -2.13 -20.44 -1.74
CA LYS A 268 -2.24 -20.22 -0.28
C LYS A 268 -1.90 -18.78 0.09
N ARG A 269 -1.07 -18.11 -0.71
CA ARG A 269 -0.58 -16.77 -0.42
C ARG A 269 -1.41 -15.68 -1.10
N GLU A 270 -2.01 -15.95 -2.26
CA GLU A 270 -3.03 -15.07 -2.86
C GLU A 270 -4.26 -14.86 -1.94
N LYS A 271 -4.53 -15.80 -1.01
CA LYS A 271 -5.61 -15.66 -0.01
C LYS A 271 -5.20 -14.94 1.27
N ASN A 272 -3.89 -14.73 1.48
CA ASN A 272 -3.31 -14.20 2.71
C ASN A 272 -2.53 -12.89 2.48
N ALA A 273 -2.51 -12.39 1.24
CA ALA A 273 -1.99 -11.08 0.84
C ALA A 273 -3.18 -10.14 0.60
#